data_AF-A0A0C3S762-F1
#
_entry.id   AF-A0A0C3S762-F1
#
_cell.length_a   1.000
_cell.length_b   1.000
_cell.length_c   1.000
_cell.angle_alpha   90.00
_cell.angle_beta   90.00
_cell.angle_gamma   90.00
#
_symmetry.space_group_name_H-M   'P 1'
#
loop_
_entity.id
_entity.type
_entity.pdbx_description
1 polymer ?
#
loop_
_entity_poly.entity_id
_entity_poly.type
_entity_poly.pdbx_seq_one_letter_code
_entity_poly.pdbx_strand_id
1 'polypeptide(L)'
;MDHIEENASIPESGDASDSGAGSGEDSQLTIRIPNPKVYMARQSQWKGRRGKPRCDHCRLNNLKCDRVLPTCNHCAWANGRECKYTPLPTPAHRGIPRCDRCRTRNLKCDRNLPVCNHCADSKEVDCNYTPKKRHKVPSDHATTRDRIVAPYAAKTASFLVSDMQPGQGGSPSETASNAGPSGSHIFESELRTEPQIRQYIPPHSPNLLDGEDSMDVSDLTFQQSNSDGNFTWGMIVTTPHIDPWTHPAFSPLPDAILRALNAVNAIEMPTRHSFDESLGRFVAGLSPELRETATFAPEVYADMARAVSEGLVEELPARLRVWASCHHARVGSRKHHLILIPRDAFYSMNAADEEKLRANYIVRTDGESTVVVSKAEGESTTALESAAVFERIPVYNQIYDVLVYTHRNHGSSSTMLFEARRMGIATITWPMVEMFIRACPLCKIRAKNQAVKPNGALGSAEEEVPPSSSASRPVKR
;
A
#
# COMPACT_ATOMS: atom_id res chain seq x y z
N MET A 1 -43.58 -38.18 11.78
CA MET A 1 -43.75 -37.14 10.76
C MET A 1 -42.65 -37.38 9.75
N ASP A 2 -43.09 -37.97 8.65
CA ASP A 2 -42.28 -38.79 7.76
C ASP A 2 -41.36 -37.98 6.85
N HIS A 3 -40.23 -38.63 6.55
CA HIS A 3 -39.24 -38.25 5.56
C HIS A 3 -39.83 -38.26 4.14
N ILE A 4 -39.52 -37.25 3.34
CA ILE A 4 -39.57 -37.34 1.88
C ILE A 4 -38.24 -36.82 1.33
N GLU A 5 -37.40 -37.76 0.92
CA GLU A 5 -36.25 -37.54 0.03
C GLU A 5 -36.75 -37.56 -1.42
N GLU A 6 -36.32 -36.59 -2.23
CA GLU A 6 -36.55 -36.61 -3.68
C GLU A 6 -35.20 -36.51 -4.41
N ASN A 7 -34.77 -37.67 -4.92
CA ASN A 7 -33.62 -37.86 -5.80
C ASN A 7 -34.03 -37.54 -7.24
N ALA A 8 -33.33 -36.63 -7.91
CA ALA A 8 -33.46 -36.41 -9.35
C ALA A 8 -32.11 -36.67 -10.05
N SER A 9 -32.11 -37.75 -10.83
CA SER A 9 -31.03 -38.26 -11.67
C SER A 9 -30.94 -37.47 -12.98
N ILE A 10 -29.73 -37.08 -13.41
CA ILE A 10 -29.45 -36.50 -14.73
C ILE A 10 -28.65 -37.53 -15.54
N PRO A 11 -29.02 -37.83 -16.80
CA PRO A 11 -28.33 -38.82 -17.63
C PRO A 11 -27.10 -38.21 -18.36
N GLU A 12 -26.03 -39.01 -18.39
CA GLU A 12 -24.87 -38.85 -19.29
C GLU A 12 -25.25 -39.16 -20.74
N SER A 13 -24.67 -38.40 -21.68
CA SER A 13 -24.65 -38.71 -23.11
C SER A 13 -23.28 -38.41 -23.73
N GLY A 14 -22.49 -39.47 -23.93
CA GLY A 14 -22.03 -39.99 -25.23
C GLY A 14 -21.34 -39.08 -26.26
N ASP A 15 -20.07 -39.44 -26.51
CA ASP A 15 -19.43 -39.71 -27.81
C ASP A 15 -18.84 -38.61 -28.74
N ALA A 16 -17.51 -38.75 -28.87
CA ALA A 16 -16.73 -38.93 -30.10
C ALA A 16 -16.78 -37.91 -31.25
N SER A 17 -15.62 -37.30 -31.53
CA SER A 17 -15.11 -37.24 -32.91
C SER A 17 -13.61 -36.93 -32.96
N ASP A 18 -12.98 -37.66 -33.86
CA ASP A 18 -11.57 -37.89 -34.14
C ASP A 18 -11.01 -36.89 -35.19
N SER A 19 -9.68 -36.90 -35.25
CA SER A 19 -8.77 -36.57 -36.37
C SER A 19 -8.66 -35.15 -36.97
N GLY A 20 -7.42 -34.65 -36.96
CA GLY A 20 -6.97 -33.47 -37.72
C GLY A 20 -5.45 -33.32 -37.72
N ALA A 21 -4.74 -34.21 -38.40
CA ALA A 21 -3.31 -34.12 -38.66
C ALA A 21 -2.98 -32.96 -39.62
N GLY A 22 -2.02 -32.12 -39.24
CA GLY A 22 -1.48 -31.03 -40.07
C GLY A 22 0.01 -30.84 -39.81
N SER A 23 0.81 -31.55 -40.61
CA SER A 23 2.27 -31.46 -40.68
C SER A 23 2.69 -30.13 -41.30
N GLY A 24 3.40 -29.28 -40.55
CA GLY A 24 4.08 -28.08 -41.03
C GLY A 24 5.56 -28.15 -40.69
N GLU A 25 6.40 -28.19 -41.71
CA GLU A 25 7.85 -28.35 -41.68
C GLU A 25 8.56 -27.10 -41.12
N ASP A 26 9.18 -27.21 -39.95
CA ASP A 26 10.14 -26.22 -39.44
C ASP A 26 11.58 -26.66 -39.72
N SER A 27 12.23 -25.95 -40.65
CA SER A 27 13.65 -26.08 -40.96
C SER A 27 14.50 -25.53 -39.80
N GLN A 28 14.83 -26.41 -38.85
CA GLN A 28 15.60 -26.09 -37.66
C GLN A 28 17.11 -26.04 -37.94
N LEU A 29 17.68 -24.85 -38.05
CA LEU A 29 19.13 -24.61 -38.00
C LEU A 29 19.68 -25.03 -36.62
N THR A 30 20.46 -26.10 -36.58
CA THR A 30 21.07 -26.65 -35.37
C THR A 30 22.35 -25.89 -35.02
N ILE A 31 22.23 -24.81 -34.23
CA ILE A 31 23.39 -24.16 -33.57
C ILE A 31 23.68 -24.92 -32.26
N ARG A 32 24.77 -25.69 -32.23
CA ARG A 32 25.25 -26.37 -31.01
C ARG A 32 25.86 -25.35 -30.05
N ILE A 33 25.08 -24.90 -29.06
CA ILE A 33 25.56 -24.12 -27.91
C ILE A 33 25.95 -25.10 -26.79
N PRO A 34 27.22 -25.15 -26.34
CA PRO A 34 27.57 -25.92 -25.16
C PRO A 34 26.96 -25.24 -23.92
N ASN A 35 26.05 -25.96 -23.25
CA ASN A 35 25.45 -25.66 -21.94
C ASN A 35 24.16 -24.80 -21.94
N PRO A 36 22.96 -25.42 -21.96
CA PRO A 36 21.68 -24.73 -21.97
C PRO A 36 21.24 -24.44 -20.52
N LYS A 37 21.91 -23.50 -19.85
CA LYS A 37 21.27 -22.79 -18.73
C LYS A 37 20.55 -21.58 -19.30
N VAL A 38 19.34 -21.85 -19.80
CA VAL A 38 18.36 -20.81 -20.14
C VAL A 38 18.06 -20.04 -18.86
N TYR A 39 18.76 -18.94 -18.64
CA TYR A 39 18.33 -17.92 -17.69
C TYR A 39 17.14 -17.20 -18.32
N MET A 40 15.93 -17.71 -18.08
CA MET A 40 14.76 -16.86 -18.13
C MET A 40 14.94 -15.81 -17.04
N ALA A 41 15.33 -14.60 -17.42
CA ALA A 41 15.38 -13.47 -16.51
C ALA A 41 13.95 -13.16 -16.07
N ARG A 42 13.50 -13.79 -14.97
CA ARG A 42 12.30 -13.37 -14.24
C ARG A 42 12.46 -11.88 -13.93
N GLN A 43 11.64 -11.04 -14.56
CA GLN A 43 11.64 -9.59 -14.34
C GLN A 43 11.35 -9.18 -12.88
N SER A 44 10.97 -10.11 -11.99
CA SER A 44 10.35 -9.80 -10.71
C SER A 44 11.25 -9.86 -9.46
N GLN A 45 12.57 -10.10 -9.56
CA GLN A 45 13.43 -10.15 -8.36
C GLN A 45 14.68 -9.27 -8.43
N TRP A 46 14.47 -7.95 -8.54
CA TRP A 46 15.49 -6.96 -8.23
C TRP A 46 15.55 -6.73 -6.71
N LYS A 47 15.97 -7.74 -5.95
CA LYS A 47 16.14 -7.69 -4.47
C LYS A 47 17.50 -7.10 -4.06
N GLY A 48 17.83 -5.93 -4.60
CA GLY A 48 18.97 -5.13 -4.14
C GLY A 48 18.57 -3.67 -4.01
N ARG A 49 18.88 -3.01 -2.88
CA ARG A 49 18.59 -1.58 -2.64
C ARG A 49 19.23 -0.65 -3.70
N ARG A 50 20.21 -1.13 -4.49
CA ARG A 50 20.84 -0.42 -5.63
C ARG A 50 20.28 -0.78 -7.02
N GLY A 51 19.19 -1.54 -7.11
CA GLY A 51 18.75 -2.18 -8.37
C GLY A 51 17.51 -1.61 -9.06
N LYS A 52 16.65 -0.86 -8.37
CA LYS A 52 15.44 -0.31 -9.00
C LYS A 52 15.76 0.99 -9.76
N PRO A 53 15.41 1.12 -11.06
CA PRO A 53 15.60 2.36 -11.80
C PRO A 53 14.76 3.49 -11.19
N ARG A 54 15.23 4.74 -11.30
CA ARG A 54 14.37 5.91 -11.03
C ARG A 54 13.28 5.96 -12.10
N CYS A 55 12.11 6.51 -11.79
CA CYS A 55 11.08 6.77 -12.82
C CYS A 55 11.65 7.71 -13.89
N ASP A 56 11.05 7.68 -15.08
CA ASP A 56 11.49 8.46 -16.23
C ASP A 56 11.51 9.96 -15.93
N HIS A 57 10.50 10.45 -15.22
CA HIS A 57 10.41 11.85 -14.83
C HIS A 57 11.59 12.29 -13.94
N CYS A 58 11.84 11.57 -12.84
CA CYS A 58 12.96 11.88 -11.95
C CYS A 58 14.32 11.60 -12.61
N ARG A 59 14.39 10.66 -13.55
CA ARG A 59 15.62 10.36 -14.29
C ARG A 59 15.99 11.50 -15.24
N LEU A 60 15.04 11.98 -16.04
CA LEU A 60 15.25 13.06 -17.01
C LEU A 60 15.63 14.39 -16.33
N ASN A 61 15.03 14.68 -15.18
CA ASN A 61 15.25 15.92 -14.45
C ASN A 61 16.30 15.80 -13.32
N ASN A 62 17.00 14.66 -13.25
CA ASN A 62 17.98 14.33 -12.20
C ASN A 62 17.48 14.54 -10.75
N LEU A 63 16.19 14.28 -10.50
CA LEU A 63 15.55 14.42 -9.20
C LEU A 63 15.79 13.18 -8.32
N LYS A 64 15.59 13.34 -7.00
CA LYS A 64 15.54 12.21 -6.06
C LYS A 64 14.26 11.41 -6.33
N CYS A 65 14.40 10.09 -6.43
CA CYS A 65 13.29 9.16 -6.66
C CYS A 65 13.36 8.06 -5.60
N ASP A 66 12.30 7.89 -4.85
CA ASP A 66 12.13 6.82 -3.85
C ASP A 66 11.78 5.46 -4.49
N ARG A 67 11.48 5.44 -5.80
CA ARG A 67 11.29 4.23 -6.62
C ARG A 67 10.10 3.37 -6.17
N VAL A 68 9.14 3.99 -5.49
CA VAL A 68 7.86 3.37 -5.13
C VAL A 68 7.03 3.23 -6.40
N LEU A 69 6.48 2.04 -6.63
CA LEU A 69 5.54 1.76 -7.72
C LEU A 69 4.11 1.85 -7.17
N PRO A 70 3.12 2.29 -7.97
CA PRO A 70 3.22 2.69 -9.39
C PRO A 70 3.75 4.12 -9.59
N THR A 71 3.68 4.97 -8.57
CA THR A 71 4.13 6.36 -8.62
C THR A 71 5.06 6.67 -7.44
N CYS A 72 6.19 7.30 -7.73
CA CYS A 72 7.19 7.69 -6.73
C CYS A 72 6.66 8.90 -5.93
N ASN A 73 6.99 9.06 -4.64
CA ASN A 73 6.42 10.15 -3.81
C ASN A 73 6.69 11.53 -4.42
N HIS A 74 7.88 11.70 -5.03
CA HIS A 74 8.22 12.96 -5.69
C HIS A 74 7.31 13.31 -6.88
N CYS A 75 6.83 12.29 -7.60
CA CYS A 75 5.86 12.49 -8.68
C CYS A 75 4.43 12.55 -8.16
N ALA A 76 4.11 11.93 -7.01
CA ALA A 76 2.78 11.97 -6.41
C ALA A 76 2.36 13.40 -6.03
N TRP A 77 3.30 14.23 -5.60
CA TRP A 77 3.05 15.64 -5.27
C TRP A 77 3.17 16.59 -6.48
N ALA A 78 3.75 16.14 -7.58
CA ALA A 78 3.88 16.93 -8.80
C ALA A 78 2.61 16.79 -9.64
N ASN A 79 1.53 17.49 -9.23
CA ASN A 79 0.20 17.50 -9.85
C ASN A 79 0.23 17.41 -11.39
N GLY A 80 -0.11 16.22 -11.91
CA GLY A 80 -0.29 15.98 -13.35
C GLY A 80 0.91 15.43 -14.12
N ARG A 81 2.04 15.09 -13.48
CA ARG A 81 3.18 14.46 -14.16
C ARG A 81 3.12 12.94 -14.09
N GLU A 82 3.27 12.30 -15.25
CA GLU A 82 3.16 10.85 -15.37
C GLU A 82 4.43 10.14 -14.84
N CYS A 83 4.28 9.33 -13.81
CA CYS A 83 5.39 8.59 -13.18
C CYS A 83 5.58 7.22 -13.85
N LYS A 84 6.16 7.20 -15.05
CA LYS A 84 6.46 5.98 -15.80
C LYS A 84 7.84 5.39 -15.44
N TYR A 85 7.96 4.06 -15.51
CA TYR A 85 9.21 3.34 -15.35
C TYR A 85 9.53 2.58 -16.63
N THR A 86 10.21 3.22 -17.57
CA THR A 86 10.73 2.52 -18.75
C THR A 86 11.84 1.56 -18.31
N PRO A 87 11.67 0.23 -18.50
CA PRO A 87 12.71 -0.74 -18.19
C PRO A 87 14.00 -0.32 -18.89
N LEU A 88 15.07 -0.15 -18.13
CA LEU A 88 16.38 0.05 -18.74
C LEU A 88 16.69 -1.20 -19.58
N PRO A 89 17.31 -1.05 -20.76
CA PRO A 89 17.85 -2.20 -21.50
C PRO A 89 18.69 -3.03 -20.53
N THR A 90 18.47 -4.35 -20.55
CA THR A 90 18.88 -5.25 -19.48
C THR A 90 20.37 -5.09 -19.12
N PRO A 91 20.78 -5.25 -17.84
CA PRO A 91 22.19 -5.16 -17.43
C PRO A 91 23.11 -6.22 -18.06
N ALA A 92 22.61 -7.08 -18.94
CA ALA A 92 23.40 -8.03 -19.74
C ALA A 92 24.61 -7.33 -20.40
N HIS A 93 24.51 -6.02 -20.68
CA HIS A 93 25.61 -5.23 -21.25
C HIS A 93 26.73 -4.85 -20.27
N ARG A 94 26.61 -5.06 -18.95
CA ARG A 94 27.68 -4.70 -17.98
C ARG A 94 28.83 -5.70 -17.94
N GLY A 95 28.65 -6.93 -18.45
CA GLY A 95 29.70 -7.95 -18.54
C GLY A 95 30.29 -8.14 -19.95
N ILE A 96 29.60 -7.65 -20.98
CA ILE A 96 30.01 -7.84 -22.38
C ILE A 96 31.02 -6.74 -22.76
N PRO A 97 32.23 -7.07 -23.25
CA PRO A 97 33.17 -6.06 -23.74
C PRO A 97 32.60 -5.28 -24.93
N ARG A 98 33.13 -4.10 -25.23
CA ARG A 98 32.82 -3.43 -26.51
C ARG A 98 33.25 -4.36 -27.66
N CYS A 99 32.48 -4.42 -28.76
CA CYS A 99 32.91 -5.16 -29.95
C CYS A 99 34.27 -4.64 -30.44
N ASP A 100 35.03 -5.48 -31.13
CA ASP A 100 36.43 -5.19 -31.47
C ASP A 100 36.56 -3.91 -32.30
N ARG A 101 35.62 -3.64 -33.21
CA ARG A 101 35.58 -2.41 -34.03
C ARG A 101 35.30 -1.15 -33.22
N CYS A 102 34.26 -1.16 -32.37
CA CYS A 102 34.02 -0.02 -31.49
C CYS A 102 35.16 0.16 -30.48
N ARG A 103 35.88 -0.90 -30.12
CA ARG A 103 37.08 -0.82 -29.28
C ARG A 103 38.25 -0.17 -30.01
N THR A 104 38.55 -0.57 -31.26
CA THR A 104 39.65 0.00 -32.05
C THR A 104 39.39 1.43 -32.49
N ARG A 105 38.16 1.76 -32.87
CA ARG A 105 37.74 3.13 -33.25
C ARG A 105 37.34 4.01 -32.05
N ASN A 106 37.48 3.48 -30.83
CA ASN A 106 37.11 4.14 -29.57
C ASN A 106 35.67 4.72 -29.53
N LEU A 107 34.71 4.03 -30.16
CA LEU A 107 33.29 4.41 -30.18
C LEU A 107 32.56 3.86 -28.94
N LYS A 108 31.39 4.44 -28.62
CA LYS A 108 30.49 3.94 -27.57
C LYS A 108 29.68 2.75 -28.11
N CYS A 109 30.11 1.52 -27.82
CA CYS A 109 29.34 0.33 -28.15
C CYS A 109 28.14 0.15 -27.20
N ASP A 110 26.95 -0.01 -27.75
CA ASP A 110 25.71 -0.39 -27.07
C ASP A 110 25.68 -1.87 -26.66
N ARG A 111 26.60 -2.69 -27.20
CA ARG A 111 26.84 -4.10 -26.83
C ARG A 111 25.65 -5.01 -27.11
N ASN A 112 24.80 -4.64 -28.07
CA ASN A 112 23.76 -5.51 -28.59
C ASN A 112 24.40 -6.69 -29.34
N LEU A 113 23.91 -7.90 -29.08
CA LEU A 113 24.27 -9.12 -29.79
C LEU A 113 23.14 -9.47 -30.75
N PRO A 114 23.44 -10.01 -31.94
CA PRO A 114 24.77 -10.36 -32.46
C PRO A 114 25.58 -9.17 -32.99
N VAL A 115 24.91 -8.09 -33.43
CA VAL A 115 25.53 -6.88 -33.99
C VAL A 115 25.12 -5.66 -33.16
N CYS A 116 26.07 -4.78 -32.87
CA CYS A 116 25.84 -3.54 -32.13
C CYS A 116 25.19 -2.49 -33.05
N ASN A 117 24.33 -1.59 -32.54
CA ASN A 117 23.58 -0.65 -33.37
C ASN A 117 24.52 0.21 -34.24
N HIS A 118 25.67 0.63 -33.70
CA HIS A 118 26.66 1.38 -34.48
C HIS A 118 27.23 0.59 -35.66
N CYS A 119 27.45 -0.72 -35.51
CA CYS A 119 27.91 -1.56 -36.60
C CYS A 119 26.80 -1.84 -37.61
N ALA A 120 25.57 -2.02 -37.14
CA ALA A 120 24.39 -2.21 -37.97
C ALA A 120 24.12 -0.98 -38.86
N ASP A 121 24.16 0.23 -38.29
CA ASP A 121 23.94 1.49 -39.00
C ASP A 121 25.03 1.75 -40.04
N SER A 122 26.26 1.33 -39.77
CA SER A 122 27.38 1.43 -40.71
C SER A 122 27.30 0.43 -41.87
N LYS A 123 26.34 -0.52 -41.86
CA LYS A 123 26.25 -1.68 -42.77
C LYS A 123 27.53 -2.51 -42.87
N GLU A 124 28.36 -2.49 -41.83
CA GLU A 124 29.60 -3.28 -41.80
C GLU A 124 29.33 -4.63 -41.12
N VAL A 125 29.76 -5.71 -41.76
CA VAL A 125 29.38 -7.09 -41.41
C VAL A 125 30.18 -7.65 -40.22
N ASP A 126 31.32 -7.04 -39.87
CA ASP A 126 32.29 -7.59 -38.90
C ASP A 126 32.13 -7.01 -37.47
N CYS A 127 31.00 -7.30 -36.82
CA CYS A 127 30.79 -6.94 -35.41
C CYS A 127 31.14 -8.10 -34.45
N ASN A 128 32.43 -8.32 -34.21
CA ASN A 128 32.92 -9.40 -33.35
C ASN A 128 33.18 -8.96 -31.90
N TYR A 129 32.92 -9.86 -30.94
CA TYR A 129 33.13 -9.65 -29.51
C TYR A 129 34.20 -10.59 -28.97
N THR A 130 35.48 -10.22 -29.07
CA THR A 130 36.57 -11.06 -28.52
C THR A 130 36.66 -10.95 -26.99
N PRO A 131 36.60 -12.07 -26.23
CA PRO A 131 36.80 -12.07 -24.79
C PRO A 131 38.17 -11.51 -24.43
N LYS A 132 38.22 -10.55 -23.51
CA LYS A 132 39.49 -9.96 -23.06
C LYS A 132 40.29 -11.03 -22.31
N LYS A 133 41.35 -11.57 -22.92
CA LYS A 133 42.35 -12.44 -22.27
C LYS A 133 42.82 -11.72 -21.00
N ARG A 134 42.39 -12.18 -19.81
CA ARG A 134 43.04 -11.79 -18.56
C ARG A 134 44.44 -12.38 -18.58
N HIS A 135 45.45 -11.57 -18.32
CA HIS A 135 46.80 -12.06 -18.03
C HIS A 135 46.67 -13.07 -16.87
N LYS A 136 46.98 -14.34 -17.16
CA LYS A 136 46.99 -15.41 -16.15
C LYS A 136 48.17 -15.11 -15.24
N VAL A 137 47.91 -14.79 -13.98
CA VAL A 137 48.98 -14.68 -12.97
C VAL A 137 49.50 -16.12 -12.75
N PRO A 138 50.80 -16.42 -12.91
CA PRO A 138 51.33 -17.77 -12.73
C PRO A 138 51.03 -18.28 -11.31
N SER A 139 50.38 -19.43 -11.22
CA SER A 139 50.01 -20.09 -9.97
C SER A 139 50.98 -21.24 -9.74
N ASP A 140 52.20 -20.91 -9.31
CA ASP A 140 53.14 -21.88 -8.74
C ASP A 140 52.91 -21.96 -7.24
N HIS A 141 52.21 -23.01 -6.79
CA HIS A 141 52.41 -23.69 -5.50
C HIS A 141 51.60 -24.99 -5.51
N ALA A 142 52.16 -26.00 -6.15
CA ALA A 142 51.87 -27.40 -5.87
C ALA A 142 53.20 -28.09 -5.54
N THR A 143 53.11 -29.18 -4.74
CA THR A 143 54.17 -30.00 -4.12
C THR A 143 54.55 -29.51 -2.71
N THR A 144 54.51 -30.29 -1.61
CA THR A 144 54.68 -31.75 -1.47
C THR A 144 54.35 -32.21 -0.03
N ARG A 145 53.79 -33.44 0.05
CA ARG A 145 53.97 -34.49 1.08
C ARG A 145 53.32 -34.42 2.48
N ASP A 146 52.43 -35.41 2.69
CA ASP A 146 52.32 -36.34 3.82
C ASP A 146 52.80 -35.92 5.22
N ARG A 147 51.84 -35.74 6.14
CA ARG A 147 51.95 -36.25 7.52
C ARG A 147 50.59 -36.35 8.22
N ILE A 148 50.29 -37.54 8.74
CA ILE A 148 49.27 -37.84 9.74
C ILE A 148 49.72 -37.24 11.09
N VAL A 149 48.82 -36.53 11.80
CA VAL A 149 48.60 -36.51 13.27
C VAL A 149 47.57 -35.39 13.58
N ALA A 150 46.49 -35.75 14.27
CA ALA A 150 45.57 -34.83 14.97
C ALA A 150 45.96 -34.79 16.48
N PRO A 151 45.39 -33.96 17.39
CA PRO A 151 44.34 -32.93 17.24
C PRO A 151 44.65 -31.60 18.03
N TYR A 152 43.66 -30.68 18.02
CA TYR A 152 43.44 -29.51 18.88
C TYR A 152 43.90 -28.10 18.45
N ALA A 153 42.91 -27.20 18.55
CA ALA A 153 42.94 -25.76 18.79
C ALA A 153 43.38 -24.81 17.66
N ALA A 154 42.38 -24.36 16.87
CA ALA A 154 42.49 -23.15 16.07
C ALA A 154 42.17 -21.91 16.93
N LYS A 155 43.21 -21.18 17.33
CA LYS A 155 43.20 -19.74 17.62
C LYS A 155 44.37 -19.11 16.87
N THR A 156 44.08 -18.29 15.85
CA THR A 156 44.85 -17.12 15.38
C THR A 156 43.94 -16.33 14.42
N ALA A 157 43.62 -15.06 14.68
CA ALA A 157 44.42 -13.85 14.37
C ALA A 157 44.71 -13.74 12.86
N SER A 158 44.02 -12.86 12.11
CA SER A 158 44.17 -11.39 12.00
C SER A 158 45.13 -10.98 10.87
N PHE A 159 44.67 -10.11 9.97
CA PHE A 159 45.55 -9.16 9.27
C PHE A 159 44.80 -7.87 8.86
N LEU A 160 44.96 -6.87 9.73
CA LEU A 160 45.35 -5.47 9.49
C LEU A 160 44.42 -4.47 8.76
N VAL A 161 44.04 -3.44 9.52
CA VAL A 161 44.06 -2.03 9.09
C VAL A 161 44.68 -1.20 10.23
N SER A 162 45.61 -0.32 9.87
CA SER A 162 46.48 0.49 10.74
C SER A 162 45.77 1.61 11.51
N ASP A 163 46.24 1.87 12.73
CA ASP A 163 45.99 3.08 13.53
C ASP A 163 47.20 4.04 13.49
N MET A 164 46.91 5.35 13.50
CA MET A 164 47.84 6.44 13.80
C MET A 164 47.78 6.84 15.29
N GLN A 165 48.96 7.09 15.87
CA GLN A 165 49.26 7.62 17.21
C GLN A 165 48.69 9.03 17.48
N PRO A 166 48.46 9.43 18.76
CA PRO A 166 49.49 9.92 19.70
C PRO A 166 49.30 9.35 21.13
N GLY A 167 50.23 9.36 22.10
CA GLY A 167 51.30 10.30 22.43
C GLY A 167 51.18 10.66 23.92
N GLN A 168 51.61 9.74 24.79
CA GLN A 168 52.29 9.87 26.10
C GLN A 168 52.04 11.11 27.02
N GLY A 169 51.62 10.85 28.27
CA GLY A 169 52.03 11.67 29.43
C GLY A 169 51.10 11.72 30.65
N GLY A 170 51.54 11.12 31.78
CA GLY A 170 51.37 11.71 33.14
C GLY A 170 50.25 11.21 34.07
N SER A 171 50.65 10.35 35.04
CA SER A 171 50.39 10.36 36.51
C SER A 171 48.98 10.57 37.14
N PRO A 172 48.79 10.10 38.40
CA PRO A 172 47.51 9.61 38.91
C PRO A 172 46.77 10.60 39.83
N SER A 173 45.44 10.52 39.87
CA SER A 173 44.68 10.89 41.07
C SER A 173 43.28 10.29 41.09
N GLU A 174 42.79 10.14 42.31
CA GLU A 174 41.63 9.40 42.75
C GLU A 174 40.30 10.06 42.36
N THR A 175 39.23 9.34 42.74
CA THR A 175 37.85 9.82 42.96
C THR A 175 36.91 9.99 41.76
N ALA A 176 35.90 9.12 41.80
CA ALA A 176 34.47 9.44 41.71
C ALA A 176 33.77 9.36 40.34
N SER A 177 32.66 8.62 40.42
CA SER A 177 31.38 8.82 39.72
C SER A 177 31.21 8.22 38.32
N ASN A 178 30.48 7.11 38.31
CA ASN A 178 29.69 6.57 37.22
C ASN A 178 28.85 7.66 36.53
N ALA A 179 29.12 7.90 35.25
CA ALA A 179 28.14 8.40 34.29
C ALA A 179 28.53 7.92 32.89
N GLY A 180 27.77 6.96 32.35
CA GLY A 180 27.93 6.48 30.97
C GLY A 180 27.18 7.38 29.98
N PRO A 181 27.71 7.61 28.77
CA PRO A 181 27.04 8.43 27.77
C PRO A 181 26.16 7.56 26.85
N SER A 182 24.84 7.64 27.00
CA SER A 182 23.89 7.18 25.97
C SER A 182 23.56 8.34 25.03
N GLY A 183 24.32 8.45 23.93
CA GLY A 183 23.99 9.31 22.81
C GLY A 183 23.16 8.56 21.77
N SER A 184 21.83 8.54 21.93
CA SER A 184 20.90 8.15 20.85
C SER A 184 20.27 9.40 20.26
N HIS A 185 20.86 9.90 19.18
CA HIS A 185 20.25 10.90 18.30
C HIS A 185 18.98 10.32 17.66
N ILE A 186 17.82 10.70 18.18
CA ILE A 186 16.53 10.50 17.53
C ILE A 186 16.33 11.67 16.56
N PHE A 187 16.20 11.33 15.28
CA PHE A 187 15.79 12.24 14.22
C PHE A 187 14.29 12.52 14.36
N GLU A 188 13.93 13.56 15.11
CA GLU A 188 12.64 14.23 14.96
C GLU A 188 12.78 15.31 13.89
N SER A 189 12.25 15.06 12.71
CA SER A 189 12.07 16.08 11.68
C SER A 189 10.68 15.89 11.06
N GLU A 190 9.74 16.63 11.66
CA GLU A 190 8.97 17.64 10.94
C GLU A 190 8.10 17.15 9.78
N LEU A 191 6.85 16.76 10.08
CA LEU A 191 5.75 16.74 9.11
C LEU A 191 4.41 17.01 9.82
N ARG A 192 4.11 18.29 10.04
CA ARG A 192 2.78 18.76 10.39
C ARG A 192 2.44 19.95 9.48
N THR A 193 1.81 19.67 8.34
CA THR A 193 1.09 20.68 7.58
C THR A 193 -0.37 20.25 7.53
N GLU A 194 -1.13 20.78 8.47
CA GLU A 194 -2.57 20.67 8.54
C GLU A 194 -3.16 21.64 7.49
N PRO A 195 -3.92 21.17 6.49
CA PRO A 195 -4.58 22.08 5.56
C PRO A 195 -5.73 22.78 6.31
N GLN A 196 -5.63 24.11 6.46
CA GLN A 196 -6.74 24.95 6.91
C GLN A 196 -7.88 24.86 5.89
N ILE A 197 -8.85 23.99 6.15
CA ILE A 197 -10.13 23.96 5.44
C ILE A 197 -10.92 25.17 5.93
N ARG A 198 -10.97 26.24 5.12
CA ARG A 198 -11.93 27.33 5.33
C ARG A 198 -13.34 26.75 5.23
N GLN A 199 -13.99 26.59 6.37
CA GLN A 199 -15.42 26.34 6.44
C GLN A 199 -16.14 27.52 5.77
N TYR A 200 -16.87 27.22 4.70
CA TYR A 200 -17.76 28.17 4.06
C TYR A 200 -18.98 28.37 4.98
N ILE A 201 -19.08 29.56 5.57
CA ILE A 201 -20.27 30.02 6.29
C ILE A 201 -21.16 30.71 5.24
N PRO A 202 -22.38 30.20 4.97
CA PRO A 202 -23.30 30.86 4.05
C PRO A 202 -23.58 32.30 4.50
N PRO A 203 -23.55 33.29 3.60
CA PRO A 203 -24.05 34.62 3.93
C PRO A 203 -25.56 34.47 4.23
N HIS A 204 -26.05 35.10 5.30
CA HIS A 204 -27.43 35.09 5.83
C HIS A 204 -27.74 34.19 7.05
N SER A 205 -26.75 33.81 7.86
CA SER A 205 -27.03 33.37 9.24
C SER A 205 -27.56 34.56 10.06
N PRO A 206 -28.81 34.55 10.57
CA PRO A 206 -29.32 35.65 11.38
C PRO A 206 -28.56 35.71 12.71
N ASN A 207 -28.10 36.90 13.07
CA ASN A 207 -27.48 37.18 14.37
C ASN A 207 -28.48 36.82 15.49
N LEU A 208 -28.14 35.81 16.29
CA LEU A 208 -28.77 35.56 17.58
C LEU A 208 -28.37 36.70 18.52
N LEU A 209 -29.28 37.64 18.69
CA LEU A 209 -29.26 38.59 19.79
C LEU A 209 -29.62 37.85 21.08
N ASP A 210 -28.82 38.14 22.10
CA ASP A 210 -28.98 37.75 23.50
C ASP A 210 -30.40 38.03 23.97
N GLY A 211 -31.14 36.98 24.27
CA GLY A 211 -32.55 37.02 24.62
C GLY A 211 -32.93 35.73 25.32
N GLU A 212 -32.74 35.73 26.63
CA GLU A 212 -33.10 34.68 27.57
C GLU A 212 -34.64 34.56 27.68
N ASP A 213 -35.25 33.92 26.69
CA ASP A 213 -36.62 33.42 26.75
C ASP A 213 -36.66 31.98 26.23
N SER A 214 -37.01 31.07 27.14
CA SER A 214 -37.19 29.65 26.88
C SER A 214 -38.45 29.45 26.03
N MET A 215 -38.28 29.38 24.71
CA MET A 215 -39.32 28.92 23.81
C MET A 215 -39.07 27.47 23.39
N ASP A 216 -40.12 26.68 23.58
CA ASP A 216 -40.29 25.28 23.21
C ASP A 216 -39.95 25.04 21.71
N VAL A 217 -38.85 24.34 21.45
CA VAL A 217 -38.25 24.15 20.11
C VAL A 217 -38.84 22.94 19.38
N SER A 218 -40.16 22.77 19.44
CA SER A 218 -40.81 21.56 18.93
C SER A 218 -41.51 21.71 17.57
N ASP A 219 -41.54 22.90 16.94
CA ASP A 219 -42.32 23.06 15.69
C ASP A 219 -41.85 24.19 14.75
N LEU A 220 -40.57 24.19 14.37
CA LEU A 220 -40.05 25.13 13.35
C LEU A 220 -40.30 24.60 11.92
N THR A 221 -41.57 24.60 11.48
CA THR A 221 -41.89 24.58 10.05
C THR A 221 -41.62 25.96 9.44
N PHE A 222 -40.55 26.08 8.65
CA PHE A 222 -40.19 27.30 7.94
C PHE A 222 -41.18 27.55 6.79
N GLN A 223 -42.21 28.37 7.00
CA GLN A 223 -43.13 28.79 5.95
C GLN A 223 -42.56 29.99 5.18
N GLN A 224 -42.12 29.77 3.95
CA GLN A 224 -41.83 30.86 3.00
C GLN A 224 -43.07 31.12 2.14
N SER A 225 -43.76 32.22 2.42
CA SER A 225 -44.87 32.70 1.60
C SER A 225 -44.33 33.46 0.38
N ASN A 226 -44.56 32.94 -0.83
CA ASN A 226 -44.33 33.69 -2.06
C ASN A 226 -45.39 34.80 -2.20
N SER A 227 -45.03 35.90 -2.90
CA SER A 227 -45.89 37.08 -3.11
C SER A 227 -47.24 36.77 -3.77
N ASP A 228 -47.35 35.63 -4.43
CA ASP A 228 -48.52 35.25 -5.24
C ASP A 228 -49.54 34.44 -4.45
N GLY A 229 -49.36 34.29 -3.13
CA GLY A 229 -50.25 33.52 -2.24
C GLY A 229 -50.24 32.00 -2.49
N ASN A 230 -49.44 31.54 -3.45
CA ASN A 230 -49.32 30.12 -3.76
C ASN A 230 -48.30 29.45 -2.83
N PHE A 231 -48.80 28.59 -1.94
CA PHE A 231 -48.00 27.80 -1.02
C PHE A 231 -47.31 26.66 -1.78
N THR A 232 -46.06 26.87 -2.20
CA THR A 232 -45.16 25.75 -2.46
C THR A 232 -44.63 25.26 -1.12
N TRP A 233 -45.05 24.08 -0.69
CA TRP A 233 -44.32 23.31 0.31
C TRP A 233 -42.93 23.05 -0.25
N GLY A 234 -41.99 23.96 0.02
CA GLY A 234 -40.58 23.72 -0.23
C GLY A 234 -40.24 22.51 0.63
N MET A 235 -40.16 21.33 0.02
CA MET A 235 -39.60 20.16 0.69
C MET A 235 -38.27 20.59 1.24
N ILE A 236 -38.17 20.68 2.57
CA ILE A 236 -36.89 20.82 3.24
C ILE A 236 -36.17 19.52 2.91
N VAL A 237 -35.34 19.57 1.86
CA VAL A 237 -34.43 18.48 1.52
C VAL A 237 -33.37 18.54 2.60
N THR A 238 -33.66 17.95 3.76
CA THR A 238 -32.63 17.64 4.75
C THR A 238 -31.60 16.82 3.99
N THR A 239 -30.39 17.36 3.84
CA THR A 239 -29.30 16.66 3.19
C THR A 239 -29.21 15.29 3.85
N PRO A 240 -29.41 14.19 3.11
CA PRO A 240 -29.43 12.87 3.73
C PRO A 240 -28.05 12.63 4.35
N HIS A 241 -28.04 12.45 5.67
CA HIS A 241 -26.85 12.10 6.43
C HIS A 241 -26.68 10.58 6.41
N ILE A 242 -25.44 10.12 6.58
CA ILE A 242 -25.16 8.69 6.70
C ILE A 242 -25.29 8.30 8.16
N ASP A 243 -26.33 7.54 8.48
CA ASP A 243 -26.51 6.99 9.82
C ASP A 243 -25.48 5.86 10.06
N PRO A 244 -24.55 6.03 11.02
CA PRO A 244 -23.61 4.98 11.37
C PRO A 244 -24.33 3.77 11.96
N TRP A 245 -23.85 2.57 11.66
CA TRP A 245 -24.40 1.38 12.30
C TRP A 245 -24.09 1.39 13.80
N THR A 246 -25.13 1.20 14.62
CA THR A 246 -25.04 1.16 16.08
C THR A 246 -25.76 -0.07 16.63
N HIS A 247 -25.20 -0.66 17.67
CA HIS A 247 -25.81 -1.77 18.38
C HIS A 247 -25.30 -1.79 19.84
N PRO A 248 -26.18 -1.94 20.85
CA PRO A 248 -25.80 -1.78 22.26
C PRO A 248 -24.76 -2.80 22.75
N ALA A 249 -24.71 -3.99 22.16
CA ALA A 249 -23.72 -5.02 22.52
C ALA A 249 -22.34 -4.85 21.87
N PHE A 250 -22.17 -3.97 20.87
CA PHE A 250 -20.90 -3.82 20.14
C PHE A 250 -20.30 -2.44 20.38
N SER A 251 -18.97 -2.36 20.42
CA SER A 251 -18.31 -1.07 20.59
C SER A 251 -18.61 -0.17 19.37
N PRO A 252 -18.95 1.12 19.54
CA PRO A 252 -19.12 2.04 18.43
C PRO A 252 -17.78 2.29 17.73
N LEU A 253 -17.78 2.68 16.45
CA LEU A 253 -16.54 3.06 15.75
C LEU A 253 -15.86 4.27 16.43
N PRO A 254 -14.54 4.50 16.24
CA PRO A 254 -13.87 5.67 16.80
C PRO A 254 -14.57 6.99 16.47
N ASP A 255 -14.64 7.92 17.42
CA ASP A 255 -15.36 9.20 17.27
C ASP A 255 -14.93 10.02 16.04
N ALA A 256 -13.66 9.91 15.63
CA ALA A 256 -13.17 10.55 14.42
C ALA A 256 -13.88 10.04 13.16
N ILE A 257 -14.21 8.75 13.11
CA ILE A 257 -14.99 8.15 12.03
C ILE A 257 -16.44 8.62 12.13
N LEU A 258 -17.07 8.52 13.31
CA LEU A 258 -18.47 8.91 13.51
C LEU A 258 -18.74 10.37 13.16
N ARG A 259 -17.87 11.29 13.62
CA ARG A 259 -17.98 12.73 13.27
C ARG A 259 -17.84 12.98 11.78
N ALA A 260 -16.96 12.25 11.12
CA ALA A 260 -16.77 12.38 9.68
C ALA A 260 -17.97 11.81 8.89
N LEU A 261 -18.59 10.72 9.33
CA LEU A 261 -19.80 10.18 8.68
C LEU A 261 -20.95 11.19 8.69
N ASN A 262 -21.14 11.91 9.80
CA ASN A 262 -22.16 12.96 9.91
C ASN A 262 -21.93 14.13 8.95
N ALA A 263 -20.67 14.38 8.55
CA ALA A 263 -20.29 15.45 7.63
C ALA A 263 -20.29 15.02 6.15
N VAL A 264 -20.38 13.72 5.86
CA VAL A 264 -20.38 13.20 4.49
C VAL A 264 -21.79 13.30 3.89
N ASN A 265 -21.87 13.80 2.66
CA ASN A 265 -23.10 13.84 1.89
C ASN A 265 -23.47 12.41 1.41
N ALA A 266 -24.61 11.87 1.86
CA ALA A 266 -24.99 10.50 1.50
C ALA A 266 -25.26 10.31 0.00
N ILE A 267 -25.62 11.37 -0.73
CA ILE A 267 -25.87 11.32 -2.19
C ILE A 267 -24.59 11.00 -2.96
N GLU A 268 -23.43 11.34 -2.40
CA GLU A 268 -22.13 11.13 -3.04
C GLU A 268 -21.58 9.72 -2.81
N MET A 269 -22.20 8.94 -1.92
CA MET A 269 -21.75 7.63 -1.47
C MET A 269 -22.63 6.50 -2.04
N PRO A 270 -22.10 5.26 -2.14
CA PRO A 270 -22.94 4.09 -2.39
C PRO A 270 -24.01 3.95 -1.31
N THR A 271 -25.20 3.48 -1.66
CA THR A 271 -26.20 3.11 -0.64
C THR A 271 -25.71 1.89 0.15
N ARG A 272 -25.97 1.87 1.47
CA ARG A 272 -25.60 0.74 2.34
C ARG A 272 -26.12 -0.60 1.79
N HIS A 273 -27.39 -0.64 1.42
CA HIS A 273 -28.02 -1.85 0.86
C HIS A 273 -27.29 -2.37 -0.40
N SER A 274 -26.93 -1.49 -1.34
CA SER A 274 -26.22 -1.91 -2.56
C SER A 274 -24.82 -2.46 -2.28
N PHE A 275 -24.12 -1.86 -1.32
CA PHE A 275 -22.83 -2.36 -0.87
C PHE A 275 -22.96 -3.69 -0.13
N ASP A 276 -23.86 -3.81 0.83
CA ASP A 276 -24.08 -5.02 1.63
C ASP A 276 -24.48 -6.21 0.73
N GLU A 277 -25.32 -5.98 -0.27
CA GLU A 277 -25.68 -7.01 -1.24
C GLU A 277 -24.46 -7.47 -2.06
N SER A 278 -23.60 -6.53 -2.48
CA SER A 278 -22.37 -6.83 -3.22
C SER A 278 -21.36 -7.58 -2.35
N LEU A 279 -21.19 -7.16 -1.09
CA LEU A 279 -20.32 -7.80 -0.12
C LEU A 279 -20.84 -9.20 0.24
N GLY A 280 -22.15 -9.36 0.44
CA GLY A 280 -22.80 -10.64 0.70
C GLY A 280 -22.57 -11.65 -0.43
N ARG A 281 -22.76 -11.25 -1.69
CA ARG A 281 -22.45 -12.10 -2.86
C ARG A 281 -20.96 -12.47 -2.92
N PHE A 282 -20.07 -11.52 -2.64
CA PHE A 282 -18.63 -11.77 -2.61
C PHE A 282 -18.27 -12.82 -1.53
N VAL A 283 -18.76 -12.65 -0.30
CA VAL A 283 -18.52 -13.57 0.83
C VAL A 283 -19.13 -14.94 0.56
N ALA A 284 -20.31 -15.01 -0.04
CA ALA A 284 -20.94 -16.27 -0.45
C ALA A 284 -20.11 -17.02 -1.51
N GLY A 285 -19.45 -16.29 -2.42
CA GLY A 285 -18.55 -16.86 -3.43
C GLY A 285 -17.18 -17.30 -2.91
N LEU A 286 -16.82 -16.94 -1.67
CA LEU A 286 -15.60 -17.46 -1.04
C LEU A 286 -15.75 -18.93 -0.69
N SER A 287 -14.62 -19.64 -0.68
CA SER A 287 -14.58 -21.00 -0.18
C SER A 287 -15.02 -21.02 1.30
N PRO A 288 -15.66 -22.10 1.78
CA PRO A 288 -16.17 -22.16 3.16
C PRO A 288 -15.11 -21.78 4.20
N GLU A 289 -13.86 -22.14 3.91
CA GLU A 289 -12.69 -21.86 4.73
C GLU A 289 -12.40 -20.38 4.97
N LEU A 290 -12.54 -19.59 3.90
CA LEU A 290 -12.28 -18.16 3.92
C LEU A 290 -13.50 -17.39 4.41
N ARG A 291 -14.70 -17.91 4.17
CA ARG A 291 -15.96 -17.26 4.55
C ARG A 291 -16.03 -16.95 6.04
N GLU A 292 -15.61 -17.89 6.88
CA GLU A 292 -15.65 -17.75 8.35
C GLU A 292 -14.70 -16.68 8.89
N THR A 293 -13.64 -16.32 8.15
CA THR A 293 -12.57 -15.42 8.62
C THR A 293 -12.42 -14.15 7.79
N ALA A 294 -13.11 -14.05 6.65
CA ALA A 294 -13.06 -12.88 5.77
C ALA A 294 -13.84 -11.69 6.34
N THR A 295 -15.02 -11.96 6.91
CA THR A 295 -15.87 -10.97 7.58
C THR A 295 -16.64 -11.64 8.70
N PHE A 296 -16.74 -10.99 9.84
CA PHE A 296 -17.42 -11.54 11.00
C PHE A 296 -18.85 -11.02 11.09
N ALA A 297 -19.82 -11.88 10.83
CA ALA A 297 -21.23 -11.61 11.15
C ALA A 297 -21.37 -11.29 12.65
N PRO A 298 -22.36 -10.47 13.07
CA PRO A 298 -22.51 -10.05 14.47
C PRO A 298 -22.47 -11.20 15.48
N GLU A 299 -23.13 -12.31 15.18
CA GLU A 299 -23.22 -13.48 16.06
C GLU A 299 -21.86 -14.16 16.22
N VAL A 300 -21.19 -14.44 15.10
CA VAL A 300 -19.84 -15.03 15.08
C VAL A 300 -18.82 -14.12 15.75
N TYR A 301 -18.93 -12.81 15.54
CA TYR A 301 -18.08 -11.81 16.19
C TYR A 301 -18.28 -11.81 17.70
N ALA A 302 -19.54 -11.86 18.17
CA ALA A 302 -19.85 -11.89 19.60
C ALA A 302 -19.34 -13.17 20.27
N ASP A 303 -19.51 -14.33 19.63
CA ASP A 303 -18.98 -15.61 20.10
C ASP A 303 -17.46 -15.58 20.22
N MET A 304 -16.77 -15.09 19.18
CA MET A 304 -15.31 -14.93 19.19
C MET A 304 -14.86 -13.94 20.27
N ALA A 305 -15.54 -12.80 20.42
CA ALA A 305 -15.21 -11.81 21.43
C ALA A 305 -15.36 -12.36 22.85
N ARG A 306 -16.43 -13.11 23.12
CA ARG A 306 -16.65 -13.79 24.42
C ARG A 306 -15.58 -14.83 24.70
N ALA A 307 -15.35 -15.74 23.76
CA ALA A 307 -14.32 -16.77 23.90
C ALA A 307 -12.93 -16.19 24.15
N VAL A 308 -12.56 -15.11 23.44
CA VAL A 308 -11.29 -14.40 23.67
C VAL A 308 -11.26 -13.73 25.05
N SER A 309 -12.37 -13.13 25.50
CA SER A 309 -12.44 -12.46 26.81
C SER A 309 -12.39 -13.43 27.99
N GLU A 310 -12.96 -14.63 27.83
CA GLU A 310 -13.08 -15.66 28.87
C GLU A 310 -11.89 -16.65 28.84
N GLY A 311 -11.01 -16.55 27.83
CA GLY A 311 -9.90 -17.48 27.64
C GLY A 311 -10.33 -18.85 27.09
N LEU A 312 -11.53 -18.95 26.54
CA LEU A 312 -12.14 -20.16 25.96
C LEU A 312 -11.91 -20.25 24.44
N VAL A 313 -10.77 -19.78 23.94
CA VAL A 313 -10.43 -19.80 22.49
C VAL A 313 -10.44 -21.23 21.92
N GLU A 314 -10.16 -22.23 22.75
CA GLU A 314 -10.22 -23.65 22.40
C GLU A 314 -11.65 -24.18 22.13
N GLU A 315 -12.69 -23.47 22.57
CA GLU A 315 -14.09 -23.84 22.28
C GLU A 315 -14.56 -23.32 20.92
N LEU A 316 -13.80 -22.39 20.31
CA LEU A 316 -14.13 -21.87 18.99
C LEU A 316 -14.01 -22.97 17.91
N PRO A 317 -14.79 -22.85 16.81
CA PRO A 317 -14.58 -23.63 15.60
C PRO A 317 -13.11 -23.63 15.19
N ALA A 318 -12.61 -24.77 14.72
CA ALA A 318 -11.19 -24.99 14.50
C ALA A 318 -10.52 -23.87 13.67
N ARG A 319 -11.23 -23.32 12.68
CA ARG A 319 -10.74 -22.22 11.83
C ARG A 319 -10.62 -20.90 12.58
N LEU A 320 -11.67 -20.52 13.31
CA LEU A 320 -11.68 -19.30 14.12
C LEU A 320 -10.64 -19.37 15.24
N ARG A 321 -10.43 -20.56 15.81
CA ARG A 321 -9.35 -20.81 16.78
C ARG A 321 -7.97 -20.57 16.17
N VAL A 322 -7.69 -21.17 15.01
CA VAL A 322 -6.41 -20.95 14.30
C VAL A 322 -6.26 -19.47 13.97
N TRP A 323 -7.31 -18.82 13.46
CA TRP A 323 -7.28 -17.40 13.15
C TRP A 323 -6.98 -16.54 14.39
N ALA A 324 -7.70 -16.74 15.49
CA ALA A 324 -7.53 -16.00 16.74
C ALA A 324 -6.12 -16.19 17.31
N SER A 325 -5.61 -17.42 17.30
CA SER A 325 -4.25 -17.72 17.75
C SER A 325 -3.17 -17.10 16.86
N CYS A 326 -3.31 -17.20 15.52
CA CYS A 326 -2.34 -16.64 14.58
C CYS A 326 -2.30 -15.10 14.61
N HIS A 327 -3.45 -14.46 14.81
CA HIS A 327 -3.56 -12.99 14.87
C HIS A 327 -3.43 -12.43 16.29
N HIS A 328 -3.14 -13.28 17.27
CA HIS A 328 -3.01 -12.89 18.68
C HIS A 328 -4.22 -12.08 19.14
N ALA A 329 -5.44 -12.55 18.82
CA ALA A 329 -6.66 -11.82 19.12
C ALA A 329 -6.77 -11.52 20.62
N ARG A 330 -7.20 -10.30 20.93
CA ARG A 330 -7.36 -9.77 22.29
C ARG A 330 -8.73 -9.12 22.46
N VAL A 331 -9.24 -9.15 23.69
CA VAL A 331 -10.43 -8.38 24.04
C VAL A 331 -10.09 -6.89 24.14
N GLY A 332 -10.93 -6.06 23.52
CA GLY A 332 -10.74 -4.61 23.42
C GLY A 332 -11.72 -3.75 24.24
N SER A 333 -12.71 -4.37 24.88
CA SER A 333 -13.71 -3.70 25.71
C SER A 333 -14.22 -4.66 26.77
N ARG A 334 -14.56 -4.15 27.96
CA ARG A 334 -15.24 -4.92 29.03
C ARG A 334 -16.75 -4.81 28.94
N LYS A 335 -17.25 -3.74 28.33
CA LYS A 335 -18.69 -3.43 28.25
C LYS A 335 -19.32 -3.94 26.95
N HIS A 336 -18.54 -4.05 25.89
CA HIS A 336 -19.01 -4.37 24.56
C HIS A 336 -18.17 -5.48 23.92
N HIS A 337 -18.71 -6.14 22.92
CA HIS A 337 -17.93 -7.00 22.04
C HIS A 337 -17.00 -6.14 21.18
N LEU A 338 -15.70 -6.28 21.43
CA LEU A 338 -14.64 -5.68 20.64
C LEU A 338 -13.41 -6.57 20.62
N ILE A 339 -12.91 -6.84 19.42
CA ILE A 339 -11.72 -7.64 19.18
C ILE A 339 -10.61 -6.75 18.63
N LEU A 340 -9.44 -6.86 19.25
CA LEU A 340 -8.21 -6.20 18.86
C LEU A 340 -7.21 -7.24 18.38
N ILE A 341 -6.35 -6.84 17.45
CA ILE A 341 -5.13 -7.56 17.09
C ILE A 341 -3.94 -6.60 17.27
N PRO A 342 -2.80 -7.04 17.80
CA PRO A 342 -1.57 -6.25 17.76
C PRO A 342 -1.21 -5.94 16.30
N ARG A 343 -0.52 -4.84 16.02
CA ARG A 343 0.09 -4.64 14.70
C ARG A 343 1.37 -5.46 14.59
N ASP A 344 1.71 -5.91 13.38
CA ASP A 344 2.90 -6.72 13.09
C ASP A 344 4.20 -6.22 13.75
N ALA A 345 4.39 -4.88 13.79
CA ALA A 345 5.57 -4.25 14.38
C ALA A 345 5.73 -4.48 15.89
N PHE A 346 4.65 -4.88 16.57
CA PHE A 346 4.57 -5.07 18.01
C PHE A 346 4.36 -6.54 18.40
N TYR A 347 4.40 -7.50 17.45
CA TYR A 347 4.26 -8.93 17.75
C TYR A 347 5.37 -9.45 18.68
N SER A 348 6.53 -8.80 18.69
CA SER A 348 7.66 -9.14 19.56
C SER A 348 7.74 -8.28 20.83
N MET A 349 6.68 -7.52 21.16
CA MET A 349 6.61 -6.75 22.39
C MET A 349 6.56 -7.68 23.60
N ASN A 350 7.08 -7.23 24.74
CA ASN A 350 6.93 -7.95 25.99
C ASN A 350 5.43 -8.04 26.36
N ALA A 351 4.97 -9.23 26.72
CA ALA A 351 3.57 -9.49 27.08
C ALA A 351 3.05 -8.57 28.20
N ALA A 352 3.90 -8.19 29.16
CA ALA A 352 3.51 -7.25 30.23
C ALA A 352 3.24 -5.83 29.71
N ASP A 353 4.04 -5.37 28.74
CA ASP A 353 3.87 -4.05 28.13
C ASP A 353 2.68 -4.03 27.16
N GLU A 354 2.49 -5.11 26.38
CA GLU A 354 1.31 -5.32 25.54
C GLU A 354 0.02 -5.24 26.38
N GLU A 355 -0.02 -5.99 27.49
CA GLU A 355 -1.18 -6.03 28.39
C GLU A 355 -1.47 -4.67 29.01
N LYS A 356 -0.43 -3.92 29.41
CA LYS A 356 -0.57 -2.55 29.91
C LYS A 356 -1.19 -1.62 28.85
N LEU A 357 -0.69 -1.66 27.62
CA LEU A 357 -1.21 -0.85 26.51
C LEU A 357 -2.64 -1.24 26.14
N ARG A 358 -2.98 -2.53 26.23
CA ARG A 358 -4.32 -3.06 26.00
C ARG A 358 -5.29 -2.61 27.08
N ALA A 359 -4.90 -2.67 28.35
CA ALA A 359 -5.72 -2.19 29.47
C ALA A 359 -6.05 -0.69 29.32
N ASN A 360 -5.06 0.12 28.93
CA ASN A 360 -5.27 1.54 28.61
C ASN A 360 -6.25 1.74 27.43
N TYR A 361 -6.17 0.90 26.40
CA TYR A 361 -7.10 0.94 25.27
C TYR A 361 -8.54 0.66 25.71
N ILE A 362 -8.75 -0.34 26.57
CA ILE A 362 -10.07 -0.72 27.12
C ILE A 362 -10.69 0.44 27.89
N VAL A 363 -9.96 1.02 28.84
CA VAL A 363 -10.46 2.13 29.69
C VAL A 363 -10.97 3.28 28.81
N ARG A 364 -10.21 3.63 27.76
CA ARG A 364 -10.60 4.67 26.81
C ARG A 364 -11.84 4.28 26.00
N THR A 365 -11.87 3.05 25.49
CA THR A 365 -12.98 2.57 24.64
C THR A 365 -14.28 2.46 25.41
N ASP A 366 -14.23 2.08 26.67
CA ASP A 366 -15.39 1.90 27.53
C ASP A 366 -15.90 3.22 28.13
N GLY A 367 -15.28 4.36 27.76
CA GLY A 367 -15.61 5.67 28.29
C GLY A 367 -15.45 5.75 29.81
N GLU A 368 -14.62 4.88 30.40
CA GLU A 368 -14.28 4.96 31.80
C GLU A 368 -13.35 6.16 31.96
N SER A 369 -13.97 7.31 32.28
CA SER A 369 -13.24 8.53 32.56
C SER A 369 -12.20 8.20 33.63
N THR A 370 -10.92 8.33 33.29
CA THR A 370 -9.83 8.29 34.27
C THR A 370 -9.96 9.55 35.12
N VAL A 371 -10.91 9.54 36.07
CA VAL A 371 -11.26 10.71 36.88
C VAL A 371 -10.07 11.23 37.67
N VAL A 372 -8.98 10.49 37.84
CA VAL A 372 -7.88 10.91 38.71
C VAL A 372 -6.52 10.44 38.19
N VAL A 373 -5.92 11.18 37.27
CA VAL A 373 -4.46 11.41 37.33
C VAL A 373 -4.23 12.91 37.30
N SER A 374 -4.41 13.48 38.47
CA SER A 374 -4.14 14.87 38.79
C SER A 374 -2.73 15.27 38.34
N LYS A 375 -2.66 16.25 37.42
CA LYS A 375 -1.70 17.35 37.46
C LYS A 375 -0.18 17.04 37.53
N ALA A 376 0.27 15.91 37.00
CA ALA A 376 1.67 15.80 36.62
C ALA A 376 1.80 16.33 35.17
N GLU A 377 2.35 17.54 35.00
CA GLU A 377 2.54 18.27 33.73
C GLU A 377 3.50 17.58 32.73
N GLY A 378 3.66 16.26 32.81
CA GLY A 378 4.40 15.44 31.85
C GLY A 378 3.50 14.92 30.75
N GLU A 379 3.48 15.64 29.63
CA GLU A 379 3.09 15.26 28.27
C GLU A 379 2.36 13.90 28.07
N SER A 380 1.07 13.99 27.74
CA SER A 380 0.12 12.91 27.46
C SER A 380 0.44 12.13 26.16
N THR A 381 1.61 11.51 26.03
CA THR A 381 1.97 10.66 24.88
C THR A 381 1.31 9.28 24.94
N THR A 382 0.99 8.79 26.14
CA THR A 382 0.53 7.42 26.40
C THR A 382 -0.79 7.05 25.72
N ALA A 383 -1.69 8.02 25.50
CA ALA A 383 -3.01 7.76 24.88
C ALA A 383 -2.95 7.51 23.36
N LEU A 384 -1.98 8.11 22.67
CA LEU A 384 -1.75 7.89 21.24
C LEU A 384 -0.99 6.58 20.99
N GLU A 385 -0.18 6.16 21.96
CA GLU A 385 0.61 4.93 21.89
C GLU A 385 -0.30 3.68 21.83
N SER A 386 -1.35 3.58 22.66
CA SER A 386 -2.25 2.41 22.64
C SER A 386 -2.96 2.19 21.29
N ALA A 387 -3.45 3.25 20.64
CA ALA A 387 -4.11 3.13 19.33
C ALA A 387 -3.12 2.88 18.17
N ALA A 388 -1.83 3.19 18.38
CA ALA A 388 -0.77 2.86 17.44
C ALA A 388 -0.35 1.39 17.53
N VAL A 389 -0.59 0.72 18.67
CA VAL A 389 -0.16 -0.67 18.92
C VAL A 389 -1.18 -1.70 18.44
N PHE A 390 -2.48 -1.38 18.57
CA PHE A 390 -3.55 -2.30 18.19
C PHE A 390 -4.27 -1.86 16.91
N GLU A 391 -4.78 -2.83 16.18
CA GLU A 391 -5.80 -2.67 15.15
C GLU A 391 -7.10 -3.31 15.64
N ARG A 392 -8.21 -2.61 15.42
CA ARG A 392 -9.57 -3.05 15.70
C ARG A 392 -10.12 -3.84 14.52
N ILE A 393 -10.79 -4.95 14.84
CA ILE A 393 -11.55 -5.72 13.86
C ILE A 393 -12.99 -5.17 13.82
N PRO A 394 -13.47 -4.62 12.69
CA PRO A 394 -14.85 -4.20 12.56
C PRO A 394 -15.78 -5.42 12.43
N VAL A 395 -16.97 -5.34 13.02
CA VAL A 395 -18.06 -6.28 12.71
C VAL A 395 -18.57 -6.03 11.29
N TYR A 396 -19.15 -7.04 10.63
CA TYR A 396 -19.61 -7.00 9.24
C TYR A 396 -20.31 -5.67 8.88
N ASN A 397 -21.30 -5.25 9.67
CA ASN A 397 -22.10 -4.05 9.40
C ASN A 397 -21.31 -2.73 9.52
N GLN A 398 -20.22 -2.71 10.30
CA GLN A 398 -19.34 -1.54 10.42
C GLN A 398 -18.40 -1.37 9.21
N ILE A 399 -18.26 -2.38 8.35
CA ILE A 399 -17.36 -2.32 7.18
C ILE A 399 -17.80 -1.19 6.24
N TYR A 400 -19.11 -1.04 5.98
CA TYR A 400 -19.64 0.05 5.16
C TYR A 400 -19.24 1.42 5.72
N ASP A 401 -19.40 1.63 7.03
CA ASP A 401 -19.08 2.90 7.69
C ASP A 401 -17.59 3.24 7.60
N VAL A 402 -16.73 2.25 7.80
CA VAL A 402 -15.27 2.41 7.62
C VAL A 402 -14.94 2.77 6.16
N LEU A 403 -15.63 2.16 5.19
CA LEU A 403 -15.39 2.43 3.77
C LEU A 403 -15.93 3.80 3.34
N VAL A 404 -17.09 4.24 3.81
CA VAL A 404 -17.57 5.61 3.62
C VAL A 404 -16.55 6.60 4.14
N TYR A 405 -16.07 6.40 5.38
CA TYR A 405 -15.08 7.27 5.98
C TYR A 405 -13.82 7.33 5.12
N THR A 406 -13.21 6.20 4.79
CA THR A 406 -11.96 6.18 3.99
C THR A 406 -12.17 6.67 2.55
N HIS A 407 -13.38 6.56 2.00
CA HIS A 407 -13.73 7.02 0.66
C HIS A 407 -14.17 8.48 0.58
N ARG A 408 -14.32 9.20 1.70
CA ARG A 408 -14.89 10.57 1.73
C ARG A 408 -14.25 11.59 0.78
N ASN A 409 -13.00 11.35 0.36
CA ASN A 409 -12.28 12.19 -0.60
C ASN A 409 -12.23 11.60 -2.02
N HIS A 410 -13.04 10.57 -2.31
CA HIS A 410 -13.02 9.76 -3.53
C HIS A 410 -11.61 9.29 -3.93
N GLY A 411 -10.84 8.88 -2.91
CA GLY A 411 -9.48 8.39 -3.09
C GLY A 411 -9.43 7.05 -3.84
N SER A 412 -8.25 6.72 -4.33
CA SER A 412 -7.96 5.40 -4.90
C SER A 412 -8.03 4.29 -3.83
N SER A 413 -8.11 3.05 -4.27
CA SER A 413 -8.13 1.87 -3.40
C SER A 413 -6.92 1.81 -2.46
N SER A 414 -5.73 2.20 -2.95
CA SER A 414 -4.51 2.29 -2.13
C SER A 414 -4.61 3.34 -1.02
N THR A 415 -5.21 4.51 -1.33
CA THR A 415 -5.42 5.59 -0.36
C THR A 415 -6.39 5.15 0.73
N MET A 416 -7.49 4.48 0.36
CA MET A 416 -8.48 3.99 1.31
C MET A 416 -7.90 2.93 2.26
N LEU A 417 -7.16 1.95 1.74
CA LEU A 417 -6.51 0.93 2.59
C LEU A 417 -5.46 1.52 3.52
N PHE A 418 -4.66 2.47 3.02
CA PHE A 418 -3.71 3.19 3.86
C PHE A 418 -4.43 3.92 4.98
N GLU A 419 -5.56 4.55 4.68
CA GLU A 419 -6.33 5.27 5.68
C GLU A 419 -7.02 4.35 6.70
N ALA A 420 -7.61 3.23 6.28
CA ALA A 420 -8.16 2.23 7.19
C ALA A 420 -7.10 1.76 8.20
N ARG A 421 -5.89 1.44 7.71
CA ARG A 421 -4.76 1.04 8.55
C ARG A 421 -4.28 2.18 9.46
N ARG A 422 -4.26 3.41 8.96
CA ARG A 422 -3.89 4.60 9.75
C ARG A 422 -4.84 4.79 10.94
N MET A 423 -6.13 4.53 10.75
CA MET A 423 -7.15 4.57 11.81
C MET A 423 -7.09 3.37 12.77
N GLY A 424 -6.16 2.43 12.56
CA GLY A 424 -6.09 1.21 13.35
C GLY A 424 -7.29 0.30 13.10
N ILE A 425 -7.77 0.20 11.86
CA ILE A 425 -8.81 -0.77 11.48
C ILE A 425 -8.16 -1.87 10.64
N ALA A 426 -8.34 -3.11 11.08
CA ALA A 426 -7.86 -4.31 10.40
C ALA A 426 -8.94 -4.91 9.47
N THR A 427 -8.57 -5.99 8.78
CA THR A 427 -9.44 -6.84 7.94
C THR A 427 -10.16 -6.16 6.77
N ILE A 428 -9.97 -4.85 6.54
CA ILE A 428 -10.39 -4.20 5.30
C ILE A 428 -9.48 -4.66 4.17
N THR A 429 -10.06 -5.39 3.22
CA THR A 429 -9.32 -5.98 2.10
C THR A 429 -9.45 -5.16 0.81
N TRP A 430 -8.52 -5.37 -0.13
CA TRP A 430 -8.58 -4.72 -1.44
C TRP A 430 -9.90 -4.99 -2.20
N PRO A 431 -10.43 -6.24 -2.25
CA PRO A 431 -11.72 -6.48 -2.89
C PRO A 431 -12.88 -5.68 -2.30
N MET A 432 -12.95 -5.52 -0.97
CA MET A 432 -14.00 -4.73 -0.31
C MET A 432 -13.96 -3.26 -0.76
N VAL A 433 -12.76 -2.69 -0.83
CA VAL A 433 -12.53 -1.32 -1.27
C VAL A 433 -12.88 -1.13 -2.75
N GLU A 434 -12.47 -2.06 -3.62
CA GLU A 434 -12.82 -2.02 -5.05
C GLU A 434 -14.32 -2.12 -5.30
N MET A 435 -15.01 -3.00 -4.57
CA MET A 435 -16.47 -3.12 -4.65
C MET A 435 -17.13 -1.80 -4.27
N PHE A 436 -16.68 -1.17 -3.19
CA PHE A 436 -17.22 0.12 -2.73
C PHE A 436 -16.99 1.23 -3.76
N ILE A 437 -15.77 1.36 -4.31
CA ILE A 437 -15.45 2.37 -5.34
C ILE A 437 -16.29 2.18 -6.60
N ARG A 438 -16.53 0.93 -7.03
CA ARG A 438 -17.37 0.64 -8.20
C ARG A 438 -18.84 0.95 -7.98
N ALA A 439 -19.32 0.79 -6.75
CA ALA A 439 -20.67 1.16 -6.35
C ALA A 439 -20.85 2.68 -6.18
N CYS A 440 -19.75 3.44 -6.05
CA CYS A 440 -19.80 4.88 -5.81
C CYS A 440 -20.26 5.65 -7.08
N PRO A 441 -21.35 6.44 -6.99
CA PRO A 441 -21.92 7.13 -8.14
C PRO A 441 -20.94 8.16 -8.73
N LEU A 442 -20.24 8.92 -7.88
CA LEU A 442 -19.28 9.93 -8.35
C LEU A 442 -18.05 9.31 -9.03
N CYS A 443 -17.50 8.24 -8.47
CA CYS A 443 -16.39 7.51 -9.09
C CYS A 443 -16.81 6.91 -10.45
N LYS A 444 -18.03 6.36 -10.54
CA LYS A 444 -18.58 5.83 -11.79
C LYS A 444 -18.73 6.90 -12.87
N ILE A 445 -19.23 8.09 -12.52
CA ILE A 445 -19.34 9.23 -13.46
C ILE A 445 -17.95 9.69 -13.92
N ARG A 446 -16.99 9.83 -12.99
CA ARG A 446 -15.61 10.21 -13.32
C ARG A 446 -14.95 9.20 -14.26
N ALA A 447 -15.10 7.91 -13.99
CA ALA A 447 -14.56 6.83 -14.83
C ALA A 447 -15.17 6.86 -16.24
N LYS A 448 -16.50 7.06 -16.36
CA LYS A 448 -17.18 7.20 -17.66
C LYS A 448 -16.64 8.40 -18.45
N ASN A 449 -16.44 9.54 -17.80
CA ASN A 449 -15.91 10.74 -18.46
C ASN A 449 -14.46 10.59 -18.92
N GLN A 450 -13.65 9.76 -18.24
CA GLN A 450 -12.30 9.45 -18.67
C GLN A 450 -12.27 8.50 -19.88
N ALA A 451 -13.19 7.53 -19.94
CA ALA A 451 -13.29 6.58 -21.06
C ALA A 451 -13.73 7.24 -22.37
N VAL A 452 -14.47 8.36 -22.30
CA VAL A 452 -15.01 9.05 -23.48
C VAL A 452 -13.98 9.94 -24.17
N LYS A 453 -12.79 10.23 -23.58
CA LYS A 453 -11.71 10.87 -24.33
C LYS A 453 -11.22 9.89 -25.40
N PRO A 454 -11.63 10.06 -26.68
CA PRO A 454 -11.23 9.13 -27.71
C PRO A 454 -9.72 9.30 -27.87
N ASN A 455 -9.01 8.20 -28.09
CA ASN A 455 -7.61 8.22 -28.55
C ASN A 455 -7.41 8.91 -29.93
N GLY A 456 -8.37 9.71 -30.38
CA GLY A 456 -8.38 10.45 -31.64
C GLY A 456 -7.88 11.86 -31.45
N ALA A 457 -6.56 12.03 -31.44
CA ALA A 457 -5.82 13.12 -32.11
C ALA A 457 -4.35 13.12 -31.65
N LEU A 458 -3.67 11.97 -31.76
CA LEU A 458 -2.36 12.03 -32.43
C LEU A 458 -2.66 12.28 -33.91
N GLY A 459 -3.12 13.50 -34.19
CA GLY A 459 -2.93 14.08 -35.50
C GLY A 459 -1.43 14.07 -35.68
N SER A 460 -0.99 13.22 -36.59
CA SER A 460 0.21 13.48 -37.38
C SER A 460 0.20 14.95 -37.76
N ALA A 461 0.91 15.77 -36.97
CA ALA A 461 1.51 16.96 -37.51
C ALA A 461 2.51 16.46 -38.55
N GLU A 462 2.02 16.21 -39.77
CA GLU A 462 2.84 16.43 -40.93
C GLU A 462 3.32 17.87 -40.80
N GLU A 463 4.59 17.98 -40.43
CA GLU A 463 5.38 19.19 -40.50
C GLU A 463 5.44 19.56 -41.99
N GLU A 464 4.42 20.26 -42.46
CA GLU A 464 4.41 20.90 -43.76
C GLU A 464 5.46 22.02 -43.69
N VAL A 465 6.68 21.67 -44.11
CA VAL A 465 7.80 22.60 -44.25
C VAL A 465 7.39 23.69 -45.25
N PRO A 466 7.31 24.97 -44.85
CA PRO A 466 7.01 26.03 -45.80
C PRO A 466 8.16 26.17 -46.80
N PRO A 467 7.89 26.34 -48.10
CA PRO A 467 8.93 26.54 -49.10
C PRO A 467 9.70 27.84 -48.81
N SER A 468 11.02 27.71 -48.68
CA SER A 468 11.95 28.82 -48.48
C SER A 468 12.02 29.71 -49.72
N SER A 469 11.24 30.78 -49.74
CA SER A 469 11.39 31.88 -50.70
C SER A 469 12.01 33.10 -50.04
N SER A 470 13.31 33.33 -50.26
CA SER A 470 13.92 34.68 -50.28
C SER A 470 15.42 34.54 -50.59
N ALA A 471 15.84 34.85 -51.80
CA ALA A 471 16.23 36.20 -52.24
C ALA A 471 17.73 36.47 -51.99
N SER A 472 18.49 36.22 -53.05
CA SER A 472 19.82 36.73 -53.30
C SER A 472 19.84 38.26 -53.20
N ARG A 473 20.67 38.81 -52.29
CA ARG A 473 21.12 40.20 -52.34
C ARG A 473 22.56 40.25 -52.84
N PRO A 474 22.90 41.15 -53.78
CA PRO A 474 24.27 41.38 -54.21
C PRO A 474 24.95 42.36 -53.26
N VAL A 475 26.19 42.07 -52.86
CA VAL A 475 27.07 43.04 -52.21
C VAL A 475 27.97 43.65 -53.29
N LYS A 476 27.79 44.96 -53.53
CA LYS A 476 28.75 45.83 -54.19
C LYS A 476 29.58 46.54 -53.11
N ARG A 477 30.87 46.25 -53.04
CA ARG A 477 32.02 47.17 -53.18
C ARG A 477 33.27 46.53 -52.60
#